data_AF-A0A2S9YWL7-F1
#
_entry.id   AF-A0A2S9YWL7-F1
#
_cell.length_a   1.000
_cell.length_b   1.000
_cell.length_c   1.000
_cell.angle_alpha   90.00
_cell.angle_beta   90.00
_cell.angle_gamma   90.00
#
_symmetry.space_group_name_H-M   'P 1'
#
loop_
_entity.id
_entity.type
_entity.pdbx_description
1 polymer ?
#
loop_
_entity_poly.entity_id
_entity_poly.type
_entity_poly.pdbx_seq_one_letter_code
_entity_poly.pdbx_strand_id
1 'polypeptide(L)'
;MHATNANKHQDVIRIVASSTKSFDDAVRNGISQILQGPHHDNLRFTNYEVVGFQGTIKHDDNKCEVMLFQVVMEAAGDHIQQPT
;
A
#
# COMPACT_ATOMS: atom_id res chain seq x y z
N MET A 1 8.30 -28.62 21.77
CA MET A 1 7.27 -27.60 22.04
C MET A 1 6.77 -27.11 20.68
N HIS A 2 5.55 -27.48 20.29
CA HIS A 2 4.95 -26.95 19.06
C HIS A 2 4.38 -25.57 19.37
N ALA A 3 4.91 -24.53 18.72
CA ALA A 3 4.25 -23.24 18.70
C ALA A 3 2.98 -23.40 17.84
N THR A 4 1.83 -23.34 18.50
CA THR A 4 0.51 -23.31 17.86
C THR A 4 0.35 -21.96 17.15
N ASN A 5 0.09 -22.00 15.84
CA ASN A 5 -0.27 -20.84 14.98
C ASN A 5 -1.61 -20.17 15.36
N ALA A 6 -2.03 -20.25 16.62
CA ALA A 6 -3.42 -20.15 17.01
C ALA A 6 -4.01 -18.74 17.08
N ASN A 7 -3.34 -17.67 16.63
CA ASN A 7 -3.96 -16.33 16.63
C ASN A 7 -3.30 -15.27 15.72
N LYS A 8 -2.69 -15.67 14.58
CA LYS A 8 -2.20 -14.67 13.62
C LYS A 8 -3.34 -14.28 12.66
N HIS A 9 -4.08 -13.24 13.02
CA HIS A 9 -5.01 -12.58 12.10
C HIS A 9 -4.22 -11.58 11.26
N GLN A 10 -4.17 -11.83 9.95
CA GLN A 10 -3.49 -10.99 8.98
C GLN A 10 -4.54 -10.31 8.10
N ASP A 11 -4.53 -8.98 8.11
CA ASP A 11 -5.35 -8.17 7.22
C ASP A 11 -4.57 -7.82 5.98
N VAL A 12 -5.23 -7.91 4.83
CA VAL A 12 -4.68 -7.46 3.55
C VAL A 12 -5.61 -6.39 2.98
N ILE A 13 -5.07 -5.20 2.75
CA ILE A 13 -5.77 -4.13 2.06
C ILE A 13 -5.12 -3.89 0.70
N ARG A 14 -5.95 -3.55 -0.28
CA ARG A 14 -5.48 -3.11 -1.60
C ARG A 14 -5.65 -1.61 -1.70
N ILE A 15 -4.56 -0.91 -2.00
CA ILE A 15 -4.54 0.54 -2.20
C ILE A 15 -4.08 0.90 -3.61
N VAL A 16 -4.54 2.06 -4.07
CA VAL A 16 -3.98 2.70 -5.26
C VAL A 16 -3.33 3.99 -4.81
N ALA A 17 -2.00 4.02 -4.83
CA ALA A 17 -1.22 5.20 -4.49
C ALA A 17 -0.84 5.96 -5.76
N SER A 18 -0.65 7.27 -5.66
CA SER A 18 -0.37 8.10 -6.83
C SER A 18 0.64 9.21 -6.56
N SER A 19 1.35 9.61 -7.61
CA SER A 19 2.26 10.76 -7.63
C SER A 19 2.32 11.34 -9.03
N THR A 20 2.52 12.65 -9.14
CA THR A 20 2.78 13.33 -10.43
C THR A 20 4.26 13.28 -10.83
N LYS A 21 5.13 12.72 -9.99
CA LYS A 21 6.60 12.76 -10.17
C LYS A 21 7.18 11.46 -10.69
N SER A 22 6.86 10.34 -10.05
CA SER A 22 7.39 9.01 -10.38
C SER A 22 6.59 7.90 -9.71
N PHE A 23 6.80 6.66 -10.14
CA PHE A 23 6.26 5.48 -9.45
C PHE A 23 6.83 5.30 -8.04
N ASP A 24 8.12 5.58 -7.83
CA ASP A 24 8.73 5.48 -6.49
C ASP A 24 8.08 6.46 -5.50
N ASP A 25 7.80 7.69 -5.95
CA ASP A 25 7.10 8.66 -5.12
C ASP A 25 5.64 8.24 -4.86
N ALA A 26 4.98 7.58 -5.82
CA ALA A 26 3.65 7.01 -5.60
C ALA A 26 3.68 5.93 -4.52
N VAL A 27 4.67 5.03 -4.53
CA VAL A 27 4.85 4.01 -3.48
C VAL A 27 5.04 4.66 -2.10
N ARG A 28 5.95 5.64 -2.00
CA ARG A 28 6.21 6.36 -0.74
C ARG A 28 4.95 7.05 -0.21
N ASN A 29 4.18 7.70 -1.09
CA ASN A 29 2.91 8.32 -0.73
C ASN A 29 1.91 7.29 -0.20
N GLY A 30 1.79 6.13 -0.85
CA GLY A 30 0.90 5.04 -0.43
C GLY A 30 1.24 4.50 0.96
N ILE A 31 2.51 4.20 1.20
CA ILE A 31 2.98 3.72 2.52
C ILE A 31 2.73 4.79 3.59
N SER A 32 3.05 6.06 3.31
CA SER A 32 2.83 7.17 4.25
C SER A 32 1.34 7.33 4.62
N GLN A 33 0.44 7.24 3.62
CA GLN A 33 -1.00 7.30 3.84
C GLN A 33 -1.50 6.14 4.69
N ILE A 34 -1.01 4.92 4.45
CA ILE A 34 -1.32 3.79 5.31
C ILE A 34 -0.85 4.11 6.73
N LEU A 35 0.38 4.52 6.97
CA LEU A 35 0.85 4.79 8.34
C LEU A 35 0.06 5.88 9.09
N GLN A 36 -0.64 6.75 8.39
CA GLN A 36 -1.46 7.84 8.96
C GLN A 36 -2.96 7.50 9.10
N GLY A 37 -3.41 6.39 8.53
CA GLY A 37 -4.83 5.98 8.54
C GLY A 37 -5.31 5.52 9.92
N PRO A 38 -6.64 5.47 10.14
CA PRO A 38 -7.22 4.92 11.36
C PRO A 38 -7.03 3.40 11.37
N HIS A 39 -5.90 2.95 11.87
CA HIS A 39 -5.68 1.54 12.16
C HIS A 39 -6.16 1.24 13.57
N HIS A 40 -6.71 0.05 13.79
CA HIS A 40 -6.87 -0.46 15.15
C HIS A 40 -5.52 -0.31 15.86
N ASP A 41 -5.51 0.08 17.14
CA ASP A 41 -4.27 0.33 17.91
C ASP A 41 -3.28 -0.85 17.87
N ASN A 42 -3.77 -2.05 17.55
CA ASN A 42 -2.99 -3.27 17.44
C ASN A 42 -2.68 -3.72 16.00
N LEU A 43 -3.15 -3.05 14.95
CA LEU A 43 -2.89 -3.43 13.56
C LEU A 43 -1.66 -2.68 13.02
N ARG A 44 -0.66 -3.43 12.54
CA ARG A 44 0.52 -2.85 11.89
C ARG A 44 0.76 -3.46 10.52
N PHE A 45 0.58 -2.65 9.48
CA PHE A 45 1.03 -2.97 8.13
C PHE A 45 2.55 -2.94 8.07
N THR A 46 3.16 -4.04 7.67
CA THR A 46 4.63 -4.20 7.66
C THR A 46 5.14 -4.72 6.32
N ASN A 47 4.28 -5.42 5.58
CA ASN A 47 4.60 -5.95 4.26
C ASN A 47 3.80 -5.19 3.20
N TYR A 48 4.49 -4.79 2.14
CA TYR A 48 3.91 -4.06 1.03
C TYR A 48 4.36 -4.71 -0.28
N GLU A 49 3.40 -5.12 -1.09
CA GLU A 49 3.65 -5.73 -2.40
C GLU A 49 3.12 -4.81 -3.49
N VAL A 50 3.96 -4.51 -4.48
CA VAL A 50 3.52 -3.81 -5.68
C VAL A 50 2.93 -4.84 -6.63
N VAL A 51 1.62 -4.75 -6.88
CA VAL A 51 0.89 -5.70 -7.73
C VAL A 51 0.62 -5.15 -9.12
N GLY A 52 0.84 -3.86 -9.35
CA GLY A 52 0.68 -3.27 -10.68
C GLY A 52 1.13 -1.81 -10.77
N PHE A 53 1.62 -1.45 -11.94
CA PHE A 53 1.90 -0.08 -12.34
C PHE A 53 0.85 0.36 -13.35
N GLN A 54 0.26 1.52 -13.12
CA GLN A 54 -0.70 2.14 -14.04
C GLN A 54 -0.42 3.65 -14.11
N GLY A 55 -0.92 4.32 -15.15
CA GLY A 55 -0.70 5.75 -15.25
C GLY A 55 -1.71 6.44 -16.14
N THR A 56 -1.97 7.69 -15.82
CA THR A 56 -2.80 8.56 -16.65
C THR A 56 -1.89 9.31 -17.62
N ILE A 57 -2.16 9.16 -18.92
CA ILE A 57 -1.46 9.86 -19.98
C ILE A 57 -2.38 10.94 -20.53
N LYS A 58 -1.85 12.14 -20.72
CA LYS A 58 -2.48 13.16 -21.55
C LYS A 58 -1.81 13.14 -22.91
N HIS A 59 -2.62 12.98 -23.95
CA HIS A 59 -2.18 12.98 -25.33
C HIS A 59 -2.85 14.13 -26.08
N ASP A 60 -2.05 14.96 -26.75
CA ASP A 60 -2.49 15.90 -27.78
C ASP A 60 -1.80 15.57 -29.11
N ASP A 61 -2.15 16.26 -30.19
CA ASP A 61 -1.70 15.92 -31.56
C ASP A 61 -0.17 15.83 -31.72
N ASN A 62 0.62 16.41 -30.81
CA ASN A 62 2.08 16.41 -30.89
C ASN A 62 2.82 16.04 -29.58
N LYS A 63 2.09 15.74 -28.49
CA LYS A 63 2.70 15.45 -27.17
C LYS A 63 1.96 14.34 -26.44
N CYS A 64 2.76 13.50 -25.82
CA CYS A 64 2.33 12.44 -24.90
C CYS A 64 3.05 12.66 -23.57
N GLU A 65 2.31 13.01 -22.53
CA GLU A 65 2.85 13.28 -21.19
C GLU A 65 2.16 12.40 -20.15
N VAL A 66 2.96 11.78 -19.27
CA VAL A 66 2.43 11.08 -18.10
C VAL A 66 2.03 12.11 -17.06
N MET A 67 0.72 12.21 -16.80
CA MET A 67 0.14 13.15 -15.84
C MET A 67 0.17 12.61 -14.41
N LEU A 68 0.03 11.29 -14.27
CA LEU A 68 -0.09 10.65 -12.97
C LEU A 68 0.51 9.25 -13.03
N PHE A 69 1.50 9.00 -12.17
CA PHE A 69 2.03 7.69 -11.87
C PHE A 69 1.19 7.08 -10.76
N GLN A 70 0.66 5.89 -10.98
CA GLN A 70 -0.18 5.21 -10.02
C GLN A 70 0.36 3.80 -9.79
N VAL A 71 0.39 3.38 -8.53
CA VAL A 71 0.86 2.07 -8.13
C VAL A 71 -0.24 1.39 -7.33
N VAL A 72 -0.63 0.21 -7.78
CA VAL A 72 -1.54 -0.65 -7.06
C VAL A 72 -0.70 -1.49 -6.11
N MET A 73 -1.01 -1.44 -4.82
CA MET A 73 -0.26 -2.13 -3.78
C MET A 73 -1.19 -2.95 -2.91
N GLU A 74 -0.70 -4.10 -2.46
CA GLU A 74 -1.30 -4.86 -1.38
C GLU A 74 -0.45 -4.66 -0.13
N ALA A 75 -1.08 -4.21 0.95
CA ALA A 75 -0.43 -4.03 2.24
C ALA A 75 -0.99 -5.07 3.19
N ALA A 76 -0.10 -5.84 3.80
CA ALA A 76 -0.46 -6.86 4.77
C ALA A 76 -0.01 -6.45 6.18
N GLY A 77 -0.94 -6.51 7.12
CA GLY A 77 -0.73 -6.15 8.52
C GLY A 77 -1.12 -7.27 9.46
N ASP A 78 -0.41 -7.36 10.59
CA ASP A 78 -0.71 -8.31 11.64
C ASP A 78 -1.35 -7.57 12.83
N HIS A 79 -2.32 -8.22 13.49
CA HIS A 79 -2.77 -7.77 14.81
C HIS A 79 -1.81 -8.24 15.90
N ILE A 80 -1.29 -7.31 16.68
CA ILE A 80 -0.55 -7.61 17.91
C ILE A 80 -1.58 -8.06 18.95
N GLN A 81 -1.50 -9.33 19.35
CA GLN A 81 -2.36 -9.88 20.41
C GLN A 81 -2.06 -9.12 21.72
N GLN A 82 -3.02 -8.36 22.24
CA GLN A 82 -2.86 -7.77 23.58
C GLN A 82 -2.84 -8.90 24.61
N PRO A 83 -1.87 -8.96 25.53
CA PRO A 83 -1.91 -9.91 26.62
C PRO A 83 -3.12 -9.57 27.51
N THR A 84 -3.99 -10.57 27.69
CA THR A 84 -5.09 -10.55 28.67
C THR A 84 -4.56 -10.56 30.09
#